data_AF-A0A964R152-F1
#
_entry.id   AF-A0A964R152-F1
#
_cell.length_a   1.000
_cell.length_b   1.000
_cell.length_c   1.000
_cell.angle_alpha   90.00
_cell.angle_beta   90.00
_cell.angle_gamma   90.00
#
_symmetry.space_group_name_H-M   'P 1'
#
loop_
_entity.id
_entity.type
_entity.pdbx_description
1 polymer ?
#
loop_
_entity_poly.entity_id
_entity_poly.type
_entity_poly.pdbx_seq_one_letter_code
_entity_poly.pdbx_strand_id
1 'polypeptide(L)'
;MKIAKLALAIWLAANATAHAYVQNIVGSGATRHWELASPPGFVSTNSVNPTTHAIRYYLASDGASTTNTAAELNALRASIGQWLAITNTLLKFEEAGVINPPVDVNTGDGTNVFYWVKGTTFVNGGNDNIFGALGYTVSSYTASDGTMFEADIVFNAHTNAAGATNFWFTDFNDTANTTTFVEGVALHELGHLLGLSHSPVGGATMLFRGVSGLNTQAGLSDDDVAGGKFLYATNRTSFGAISGTVTKSGSPVFGAAVFVQNSASNVVSGTVTRSGGTYELNMLPPGSYQVRVAPLDPATGTRLVAGVDIENPGFSSADTAFLPTTNTAVTVTANSTNIVNFTVSNAPPAFRITRTRKPASSPLSYSVSSTPVTMTVGQSNYTIGIGLTNMPTNSLTLTITGDGLTLGSSIVESNIFANVILVSVPISVASNATPGLRNFIVSQSGTNVDYANAFLEIQPAVPDYNWDGLDDRFQRQYFQVFTSSNAAPTSDPDGDGMNNVGEYIAGTVPTNAASVLKMQSVSRTNNTNTVRWSSVSGKKYQAAYRTNIASGSWSNLGSVVTAAGATSLQTDTTATNAFRAYRVQVLQ
;
A
#
# COMPACT_ATOMS: atom_id res chain seq x y z
N MET A 1 18.91 -33.40 39.97
CA MET A 1 20.16 -32.86 40.57
C MET A 1 21.26 -32.92 39.51
N LYS A 2 21.93 -31.76 39.25
CA LYS A 2 23.10 -31.51 38.37
C LYS A 2 22.83 -31.47 36.85
N ILE A 3 22.65 -30.29 36.24
CA ILE A 3 23.60 -29.24 35.78
C ILE A 3 24.35 -29.61 34.49
N ALA A 4 24.16 -28.82 33.42
CA ALA A 4 25.11 -28.38 32.37
C ALA A 4 24.36 -28.09 31.06
N LYS A 5 24.54 -27.01 30.29
CA LYS A 5 25.48 -25.89 30.31
C LYS A 5 24.83 -24.72 29.55
N LEU A 6 24.90 -23.54 30.15
CA LEU A 6 24.65 -22.24 29.55
C LEU A 6 25.72 -22.00 28.47
N ALA A 7 25.32 -21.77 27.21
CA ALA A 7 26.23 -21.31 26.17
C ALA A 7 26.30 -19.78 26.22
N LEU A 8 27.33 -19.27 26.91
CA LEU A 8 27.75 -17.89 26.83
C LEU A 8 28.49 -17.72 25.50
N ALA A 9 27.79 -17.26 24.46
CA ALA A 9 28.42 -16.90 23.19
C ALA A 9 29.06 -15.51 23.32
N ILE A 10 30.38 -15.50 23.38
CA ILE A 10 31.21 -14.29 23.26
C ILE A 10 31.01 -13.75 21.84
N TRP A 11 30.33 -12.62 21.73
CA TRP A 11 30.14 -11.89 20.47
C TRP A 11 31.46 -11.25 20.03
N LEU A 12 32.17 -11.91 19.12
CA LEU A 12 33.07 -11.21 18.20
C LEU A 12 32.18 -10.56 17.15
N ALA A 13 32.11 -9.22 17.17
CA ALA A 13 31.40 -8.42 16.18
C ALA A 13 32.02 -8.65 14.79
N ALA A 14 31.46 -9.60 14.04
CA ALA A 14 31.52 -9.55 12.60
C ALA A 14 30.77 -8.30 12.19
N ASN A 15 31.42 -7.42 11.42
CA ASN A 15 30.77 -6.29 10.77
C ASN A 15 29.72 -6.84 9.80
N ALA A 16 28.51 -7.11 10.29
CA ALA A 16 27.37 -7.41 9.45
C ALA A 16 27.08 -6.15 8.63
N THR A 17 27.23 -6.27 7.31
CA THR A 17 26.71 -5.30 6.35
C THR A 17 25.25 -5.05 6.69
N ALA A 18 24.88 -3.79 6.96
CA ALA A 18 23.47 -3.47 7.18
C ALA A 18 22.68 -3.80 5.92
N HIS A 19 21.60 -4.56 6.09
CA HIS A 19 20.68 -4.92 5.02
C HIS A 19 19.41 -4.05 5.08
N ALA A 20 18.88 -3.71 3.91
CA ALA A 20 17.85 -2.69 3.72
C ALA A 20 16.42 -3.07 4.14
N TYR A 21 15.61 -2.02 4.39
CA TYR A 21 14.25 -2.07 4.95
C TYR A 21 14.20 -2.62 6.37
N VAL A 22 13.10 -2.40 7.08
CA VAL A 22 12.92 -3.13 8.34
C VAL A 22 12.55 -4.56 8.00
N GLN A 23 13.57 -5.41 7.95
CA GLN A 23 13.48 -6.83 7.71
C GLN A 23 13.61 -7.60 9.02
N ASN A 24 12.95 -8.75 9.08
CA ASN A 24 13.23 -9.73 10.10
C ASN A 24 14.60 -10.36 9.82
N ILE A 25 15.59 -10.05 10.65
CA ILE A 25 16.96 -10.57 10.52
C ILE A 25 17.17 -11.70 11.52
N VAL A 26 17.71 -12.82 11.07
CA VAL A 26 18.11 -13.93 11.95
C VAL A 26 19.48 -13.68 12.56
N GLY A 27 19.87 -14.45 13.58
CA GLY A 27 21.13 -14.24 14.30
C GLY A 27 22.40 -14.25 13.43
N SER A 28 22.36 -14.84 12.24
CA SER A 28 23.47 -14.82 11.27
C SER A 28 23.61 -13.52 10.48
N GLY A 29 22.61 -12.62 10.54
CA GLY A 29 22.54 -11.40 9.73
C GLY A 29 21.71 -11.54 8.45
N ALA A 30 21.27 -12.75 8.09
CA ALA A 30 20.42 -12.98 6.92
C ALA A 30 18.97 -12.55 7.15
N THR A 31 18.27 -12.18 6.07
CA THR A 31 16.85 -11.81 6.11
C THR A 31 15.95 -13.03 6.01
N ARG A 32 14.82 -13.02 6.72
CA ARG A 32 13.79 -14.04 6.52
C ARG A 32 13.20 -13.93 5.11
N HIS A 33 13.14 -15.04 4.40
CA HIS A 33 12.61 -15.09 3.03
C HIS A 33 12.23 -16.52 2.64
N TRP A 34 11.35 -16.66 1.66
CA TRP A 34 11.16 -17.94 0.97
C TRP A 34 12.26 -18.15 -0.09
N GLU A 35 12.97 -19.27 -0.03
CA GLU A 35 13.92 -19.66 -1.09
C GLU A 35 13.14 -20.29 -2.26
N LEU A 36 12.67 -19.46 -3.19
CA LEU A 36 11.81 -19.87 -4.30
C LEU A 36 12.58 -20.31 -5.55
N ALA A 37 13.84 -19.89 -5.72
CA ALA A 37 14.61 -20.27 -6.91
C ALA A 37 15.04 -21.74 -6.84
N SER A 38 15.39 -22.21 -5.64
CA SER A 38 15.74 -23.60 -5.37
C SER A 38 15.22 -24.04 -4.01
N PRO A 39 13.91 -24.31 -3.86
CA PRO A 39 13.31 -24.69 -2.59
C PRO A 39 14.05 -25.88 -1.94
N PRO A 40 14.55 -25.73 -0.69
CA PRO A 40 15.27 -26.80 -0.02
C PRO A 40 14.39 -28.03 0.20
N GLY A 41 14.98 -29.24 0.12
CA GLY A 41 14.23 -30.50 0.25
C GLY A 41 13.60 -30.76 1.62
N PHE A 42 13.90 -29.95 2.64
CA PHE A 42 13.23 -30.00 3.94
C PHE A 42 11.94 -29.16 3.99
N VAL A 43 11.73 -28.25 3.03
CA VAL A 43 10.50 -27.44 2.94
C VAL A 43 9.37 -28.34 2.43
N SER A 44 8.25 -28.32 3.14
CA SER A 44 7.06 -29.11 2.78
C SER A 44 6.54 -28.72 1.39
N THR A 45 6.10 -29.71 0.61
CA THR A 45 5.43 -29.47 -0.67
C THR A 45 4.04 -28.85 -0.53
N ASN A 46 3.51 -28.80 0.70
CA ASN A 46 2.30 -28.04 1.03
C ASN A 46 2.60 -26.57 1.33
N SER A 47 3.85 -26.20 1.62
CA SER A 47 4.27 -24.80 1.82
C SER A 47 4.82 -24.19 0.53
N VAL A 48 5.62 -24.93 -0.23
CA VAL A 48 6.15 -24.49 -1.53
C VAL A 48 5.99 -25.60 -2.56
N ASN A 49 5.38 -25.28 -3.69
CA ASN A 49 5.26 -26.22 -4.80
C ASN A 49 6.64 -26.39 -5.48
N PRO A 50 7.24 -27.60 -5.50
CA PRO A 50 8.59 -27.80 -6.05
C PRO A 50 8.65 -27.70 -7.58
N THR A 51 7.50 -27.70 -8.27
CA THR A 51 7.43 -27.60 -9.74
C THR A 51 7.14 -26.17 -10.20
N THR A 52 6.15 -25.51 -9.60
CA THR A 52 5.77 -24.14 -9.99
C THR A 52 6.58 -23.09 -9.25
N HIS A 53 7.23 -23.48 -8.14
CA HIS A 53 7.95 -22.64 -7.19
C HIS A 53 7.04 -21.62 -6.50
N ALA A 54 5.74 -21.93 -6.40
CA ALA A 54 4.75 -21.09 -5.74
C ALA A 54 4.70 -21.37 -4.23
N ILE A 55 4.59 -20.30 -3.44
CA ILE A 55 4.16 -20.39 -2.04
C ILE A 55 2.71 -20.89 -2.06
N ARG A 56 2.48 -22.05 -1.47
CA ARG A 56 1.15 -22.65 -1.38
C ARG A 56 0.48 -22.16 -0.11
N TYR A 57 -0.80 -21.83 -0.19
CA TYR A 57 -1.59 -21.43 0.97
C TYR A 57 -2.94 -22.13 0.96
N TYR A 58 -3.52 -22.26 2.15
CA TYR A 58 -4.82 -22.84 2.38
C TYR A 58 -5.70 -21.83 3.09
N LEU A 59 -6.98 -21.77 2.72
CA LEU A 59 -7.94 -20.90 3.37
C LEU A 59 -8.82 -21.74 4.31
N ALA A 60 -9.06 -21.26 5.52
CA ALA A 60 -10.19 -21.80 6.29
C ALA A 60 -11.51 -21.57 5.54
N SER A 61 -12.44 -22.51 5.62
CA SER A 61 -13.72 -22.45 4.91
C SER A 61 -14.69 -21.40 5.46
N ASP A 62 -14.43 -20.90 6.66
CA ASP A 62 -15.23 -19.87 7.32
C ASP A 62 -14.55 -18.49 7.29
N GLY A 63 -15.38 -17.45 7.33
CA GLY A 63 -14.95 -16.05 7.41
C GLY A 63 -15.20 -15.47 8.80
N ALA A 64 -14.88 -14.20 9.03
CA ALA A 64 -15.30 -13.48 10.23
C ALA A 64 -16.83 -13.49 10.39
N SER A 65 -17.54 -13.29 9.27
CA SER A 65 -19.01 -13.28 9.21
C SER A 65 -19.56 -14.51 8.50
N THR A 66 -20.65 -15.07 9.02
CA THR A 66 -21.35 -16.19 8.36
C THR A 66 -22.08 -15.78 7.07
N THR A 67 -22.39 -14.49 6.90
CA THR A 67 -23.10 -13.98 5.72
C THR A 67 -22.18 -13.36 4.68
N ASN A 68 -20.92 -13.06 5.04
CA ASN A 68 -19.96 -12.39 4.16
C ASN A 68 -18.72 -13.23 3.83
N THR A 69 -18.67 -14.51 4.28
CA THR A 69 -17.51 -15.41 4.08
C THR A 69 -16.93 -15.36 2.67
N ALA A 70 -17.76 -15.44 1.63
CA ALA A 70 -17.27 -15.47 0.25
C ALA A 70 -16.51 -14.20 -0.13
N ALA A 71 -17.01 -13.02 0.27
CA ALA A 71 -16.34 -11.75 0.01
C ALA A 71 -15.07 -11.61 0.85
N GLU A 72 -15.08 -12.11 2.09
CA GLU A 72 -13.90 -12.10 2.97
C GLU A 72 -12.78 -12.98 2.40
N LEU A 73 -13.08 -14.19 1.92
CA LEU A 73 -12.09 -15.05 1.26
C LEU A 73 -11.60 -14.44 -0.06
N ASN A 74 -12.46 -13.76 -0.81
CA ASN A 74 -12.05 -13.05 -2.03
C ASN A 74 -11.18 -11.83 -1.74
N ALA A 75 -11.41 -11.13 -0.62
CA ALA A 75 -10.52 -10.07 -0.14
C ALA A 75 -9.11 -10.63 0.17
N LEU A 76 -9.00 -11.81 0.78
CA LEU A 76 -7.69 -12.46 1.00
C LEU A 76 -6.97 -12.76 -0.34
N ARG A 77 -7.69 -13.30 -1.32
CA ARG A 77 -7.17 -13.55 -2.68
C ARG A 77 -6.75 -12.26 -3.37
N ALA A 78 -7.54 -11.20 -3.21
CA ALA A 78 -7.25 -9.88 -3.77
C ALA A 78 -5.95 -9.31 -3.20
N SER A 79 -5.74 -9.41 -1.88
CA SER A 79 -4.49 -9.00 -1.23
C SER A 79 -3.26 -9.77 -1.73
N ILE A 80 -3.37 -11.08 -1.97
CA ILE A 80 -2.30 -11.86 -2.61
C ILE A 80 -2.03 -11.32 -4.03
N GLY A 81 -3.08 -11.05 -4.80
CA GLY A 81 -2.96 -10.51 -6.15
C GLY A 81 -2.23 -9.16 -6.22
N GLN A 82 -2.37 -8.30 -5.21
CA GLN A 82 -1.61 -7.05 -5.13
C GLN A 82 -0.11 -7.30 -4.88
N TRP A 83 0.26 -8.24 -4.00
CA TRP A 83 1.66 -8.63 -3.84
C TRP A 83 2.25 -9.25 -5.11
N LEU A 84 1.45 -10.04 -5.85
CA LEU A 84 1.82 -10.61 -7.15
C LEU A 84 1.92 -9.56 -8.26
N ALA A 85 1.30 -8.38 -8.11
CA ALA A 85 1.40 -7.29 -9.06
C ALA A 85 2.78 -6.62 -9.06
N ILE A 86 3.62 -6.88 -8.05
CA ILE A 86 5.00 -6.40 -8.04
C ILE A 86 5.79 -7.08 -9.16
N THR A 87 6.01 -6.33 -10.23
CA THR A 87 6.74 -6.80 -11.41
C THR A 87 8.21 -7.12 -11.12
N ASN A 88 8.78 -8.02 -11.93
CA ASN A 88 10.17 -8.48 -11.85
C ASN A 88 10.52 -9.18 -10.53
N THR A 89 9.61 -9.98 -9.98
CA THR A 89 9.84 -10.80 -8.79
C THR A 89 9.68 -12.29 -9.08
N LEU A 90 10.22 -13.13 -8.21
CA LEU A 90 10.00 -14.58 -8.17
C LEU A 90 8.70 -14.96 -7.46
N LEU A 91 7.97 -13.98 -6.91
CA LEU A 91 6.76 -14.24 -6.14
C LEU A 91 5.72 -14.96 -6.97
N LYS A 92 5.24 -16.06 -6.41
CA LYS A 92 4.15 -16.87 -6.95
C LYS A 92 3.38 -17.42 -5.77
N PHE A 93 2.05 -17.41 -5.88
CA PHE A 93 1.16 -18.03 -4.90
C PHE A 93 0.26 -19.05 -5.58
N GLU A 94 -0.11 -20.09 -4.85
CA GLU A 94 -1.04 -21.12 -5.27
C GLU A 94 -2.02 -21.43 -4.13
N GLU A 95 -3.31 -21.24 -4.37
CA GLU A 95 -4.34 -21.72 -3.44
C GLU A 95 -4.40 -23.24 -3.54
N ALA A 96 -3.83 -23.92 -2.54
CA ALA A 96 -3.73 -25.37 -2.53
C ALA A 96 -5.04 -26.04 -2.07
N GLY A 97 -5.92 -25.31 -1.39
CA GLY A 97 -7.26 -25.76 -1.06
C GLY A 97 -7.92 -24.97 0.07
N VAL A 98 -9.08 -25.47 0.48
CA VAL A 98 -9.85 -24.95 1.61
C VAL A 98 -9.87 -26.01 2.73
N ILE A 99 -9.67 -25.58 3.98
CA ILE A 99 -9.62 -26.43 5.18
C ILE A 99 -10.84 -26.13 6.06
N ASN A 100 -11.44 -27.17 6.65
CA ASN A 100 -12.56 -26.97 7.58
C ASN A 100 -12.07 -26.62 8.99
N PRO A 101 -12.73 -25.68 9.70
CA PRO A 101 -12.43 -25.41 11.09
C PRO A 101 -12.74 -26.63 11.99
N PRO A 102 -12.09 -26.76 13.16
CA PRO A 102 -11.18 -25.78 13.76
C PRO A 102 -9.79 -25.76 13.11
N VAL A 103 -9.24 -24.55 12.98
CA VAL A 103 -7.86 -24.26 12.56
C VAL A 103 -7.20 -23.44 13.66
N ASP A 104 -5.90 -23.62 13.86
CA ASP A 104 -5.07 -22.78 14.72
C ASP A 104 -3.74 -22.51 14.02
N VAL A 105 -3.09 -21.38 14.33
CA VAL A 105 -1.73 -21.12 13.85
C VAL A 105 -0.79 -22.14 14.45
N ASN A 106 0.12 -22.66 13.63
CA ASN A 106 1.26 -23.41 14.09
C ASN A 106 2.45 -23.17 13.16
N THR A 107 3.57 -23.84 13.43
CA THR A 107 4.82 -23.66 12.68
C THR A 107 5.55 -24.99 12.45
N GLY A 108 4.80 -26.10 12.49
CA GLY A 108 5.34 -27.45 12.40
C GLY A 108 4.46 -28.46 11.66
N ASP A 109 3.41 -28.04 10.95
CA ASP A 109 2.58 -28.94 10.13
C ASP A 109 2.92 -28.90 8.63
N GLY A 110 3.85 -28.02 8.25
CA GLY A 110 4.30 -27.81 6.87
C GLY A 110 3.21 -27.27 5.95
N THR A 111 2.24 -26.52 6.47
CA THR A 111 1.12 -25.94 5.73
C THR A 111 1.04 -24.45 6.05
N ASN A 112 0.83 -23.60 5.03
CA ASN A 112 0.56 -22.19 5.28
C ASN A 112 -0.96 -21.99 5.28
N VAL A 113 -1.56 -21.63 6.42
CA VAL A 113 -3.02 -21.45 6.53
C VAL A 113 -3.43 -20.04 6.92
N PHE A 114 -4.49 -19.53 6.28
CA PHE A 114 -5.11 -18.25 6.61
C PHE A 114 -6.50 -18.51 7.21
N TYR A 115 -6.74 -18.07 8.44
CA TYR A 115 -8.00 -18.36 9.14
C TYR A 115 -8.45 -17.25 10.08
N TRP A 116 -9.68 -17.37 10.59
CA TRP A 116 -10.31 -16.43 11.49
C TRP A 116 -10.49 -17.04 12.89
N VAL A 117 -10.01 -16.36 13.92
CA VAL A 117 -10.30 -16.73 15.33
C VAL A 117 -11.45 -15.87 15.88
N LYS A 118 -12.45 -16.51 16.50
CA LYS A 118 -13.71 -15.86 16.92
C LYS A 118 -14.03 -15.98 18.41
N GLY A 119 -13.79 -17.15 18.99
CA GLY A 119 -14.21 -17.48 20.35
C GLY A 119 -13.19 -17.16 21.44
N THR A 120 -11.96 -16.81 21.06
CA THR A 120 -10.84 -16.55 21.97
C THR A 120 -9.85 -15.58 21.31
N THR A 121 -8.98 -14.96 22.10
CA THR A 121 -7.77 -14.27 21.61
C THR A 121 -6.52 -15.12 21.80
N PHE A 122 -6.65 -16.33 22.35
CA PHE A 122 -5.54 -17.26 22.50
C PHE A 122 -5.43 -18.16 21.28
N VAL A 123 -4.24 -18.22 20.70
CA VAL A 123 -3.89 -19.01 19.50
C VAL A 123 -2.62 -19.80 19.78
N ASN A 124 -2.15 -20.60 18.81
CA ASN A 124 -0.94 -21.43 18.94
C ASN A 124 -1.00 -22.37 20.15
N GLY A 125 -2.10 -23.12 20.27
CA GLY A 125 -2.35 -24.02 21.40
C GLY A 125 -2.52 -23.31 22.75
N GLY A 126 -2.81 -22.00 22.73
CA GLY A 126 -2.97 -21.17 23.92
C GLY A 126 -1.71 -20.47 24.41
N ASN A 127 -0.61 -20.54 23.65
CA ASN A 127 0.67 -19.93 24.03
C ASN A 127 0.73 -18.43 23.70
N ASP A 128 0.00 -18.00 22.67
CA ASP A 128 0.03 -16.62 22.17
C ASP A 128 -1.33 -15.94 22.39
N ASN A 129 -1.32 -14.68 22.81
CA ASN A 129 -2.52 -13.88 23.02
C ASN A 129 -2.52 -12.68 22.08
N ILE A 130 -3.44 -12.68 21.11
CA ILE A 130 -3.57 -11.63 20.09
C ILE A 130 -4.55 -10.52 20.48
N PHE A 131 -4.85 -10.37 21.78
CA PHE A 131 -5.72 -9.31 22.27
C PHE A 131 -5.19 -7.92 21.86
N GLY A 132 -6.03 -7.15 21.15
CA GLY A 132 -5.68 -5.82 20.63
C GLY A 132 -4.99 -5.82 19.27
N ALA A 133 -4.64 -6.99 18.71
CA ALA A 133 -4.18 -7.13 17.32
C ALA A 133 -5.36 -7.43 16.39
N LEU A 134 -5.28 -6.97 15.14
CA LEU A 134 -6.26 -7.28 14.08
C LEU A 134 -5.91 -8.56 13.32
N GLY A 135 -4.62 -8.82 13.17
CA GLY A 135 -4.08 -10.05 12.60
C GLY A 135 -2.79 -10.43 13.33
N TYR A 136 -2.31 -11.64 13.08
CA TYR A 136 -1.03 -12.11 13.54
C TYR A 136 -0.48 -13.16 12.57
N THR A 137 0.76 -12.97 12.15
CA THR A 137 1.48 -13.93 11.31
C THR A 137 2.56 -14.62 12.11
N VAL A 138 2.52 -15.96 12.12
CA VAL A 138 3.62 -16.78 12.63
C VAL A 138 4.43 -17.32 11.48
N SER A 139 5.74 -17.46 11.67
CA SER A 139 6.62 -18.03 10.65
C SER A 139 7.72 -18.87 11.27
N SER A 140 8.11 -19.88 10.53
CA SER A 140 9.15 -20.84 10.85
C SER A 140 10.27 -20.71 9.83
N TYR A 141 11.52 -20.63 10.30
CA TYR A 141 12.67 -20.31 9.47
C TYR A 141 13.98 -20.91 10.01
N THR A 142 14.98 -21.07 9.15
CA THR A 142 16.31 -21.52 9.57
C THR A 142 17.07 -20.38 10.25
N ALA A 143 17.79 -20.69 11.33
CA ALA A 143 18.63 -19.70 12.01
C ALA A 143 19.91 -19.35 11.22
N SER A 144 20.32 -20.19 10.27
CA SER A 144 21.56 -20.03 9.50
C SER A 144 21.44 -18.99 8.40
N ASP A 145 20.34 -18.99 7.66
CA ASP A 145 20.17 -18.18 6.45
C ASP A 145 18.80 -17.52 6.34
N GLY A 146 17.90 -17.74 7.31
CA GLY A 146 16.58 -17.13 7.33
C GLY A 146 15.60 -17.76 6.34
N THR A 147 15.93 -18.88 5.70
CA THR A 147 14.99 -19.57 4.80
C THR A 147 13.73 -19.97 5.58
N MET A 148 12.61 -19.39 5.17
CA MET A 148 11.28 -19.70 5.67
C MET A 148 10.82 -21.03 5.10
N PHE A 149 10.13 -21.82 5.93
CA PHE A 149 9.60 -23.13 5.51
C PHE A 149 8.12 -23.33 5.88
N GLU A 150 7.54 -22.45 6.69
CA GLU A 150 6.11 -22.44 7.06
C GLU A 150 5.72 -21.05 7.56
N ALA A 151 4.51 -20.60 7.27
CA ALA A 151 3.92 -19.40 7.85
C ALA A 151 2.38 -19.43 7.82
N ASP A 152 1.78 -19.12 8.96
CA ASP A 152 0.32 -19.04 9.11
C ASP A 152 -0.12 -17.62 9.44
N ILE A 153 -1.34 -17.27 9.01
CA ILE A 153 -1.97 -15.99 9.30
C ILE A 153 -3.29 -16.25 10.04
N VAL A 154 -3.43 -15.63 11.22
CA VAL A 154 -4.71 -15.55 11.92
C VAL A 154 -5.25 -14.13 11.90
N PHE A 155 -6.54 -14.01 11.59
CA PHE A 155 -7.29 -12.77 11.69
C PHE A 155 -8.17 -12.77 12.94
N ASN A 156 -8.14 -11.67 13.69
CA ASN A 156 -8.84 -11.53 14.95
C ASN A 156 -10.29 -11.06 14.75
N ALA A 157 -11.21 -12.02 14.62
CA ALA A 157 -12.65 -11.81 14.62
C ALA A 157 -13.29 -12.02 16.02
N HIS A 158 -12.49 -11.98 17.09
CA HIS A 158 -12.99 -12.19 18.44
C HIS A 158 -13.98 -11.10 18.86
N THR A 159 -15.11 -11.51 19.43
CA THR A 159 -16.07 -10.62 20.07
C THR A 159 -15.65 -10.38 21.51
N ASN A 160 -15.35 -9.13 21.89
CA ASN A 160 -14.95 -8.86 23.27
C ASN A 160 -16.10 -9.11 24.27
N ALA A 161 -15.77 -9.16 25.57
CA ALA A 161 -16.74 -9.41 26.64
C ALA A 161 -17.88 -8.36 26.73
N ALA A 162 -17.72 -7.19 26.10
CA ALA A 162 -18.75 -6.16 25.98
C ALA A 162 -19.66 -6.34 24.74
N GLY A 163 -19.48 -7.43 23.99
CA GLY A 163 -20.23 -7.73 22.77
C GLY A 163 -19.80 -6.91 21.55
N ALA A 164 -18.72 -6.11 21.66
CA ALA A 164 -18.18 -5.43 20.50
C ALA A 164 -17.34 -6.42 19.69
N THR A 165 -17.72 -6.62 18.43
CA THR A 165 -16.90 -7.35 17.47
C THR A 165 -15.89 -6.37 16.87
N ASN A 166 -14.71 -6.87 16.50
CA ASN A 166 -13.98 -6.21 15.41
C ASN A 166 -14.85 -6.41 14.17
N PHE A 167 -15.73 -5.46 13.84
CA PHE A 167 -16.51 -5.58 12.61
C PHE A 167 -15.54 -5.49 11.43
N TRP A 168 -15.66 -6.43 10.50
CA TRP A 168 -14.86 -6.50 9.29
C TRP A 168 -15.74 -6.14 8.10
N PHE A 169 -15.19 -5.47 7.10
CA PHE A 169 -15.89 -5.17 5.85
C PHE A 169 -14.97 -5.36 4.64
N THR A 170 -15.60 -5.61 3.50
CA THR A 170 -14.92 -5.96 2.23
C THR A 170 -15.29 -5.02 1.09
N ASP A 171 -16.32 -4.19 1.25
CA ASP A 171 -16.74 -3.26 0.20
C ASP A 171 -15.79 -2.06 0.13
N PHE A 172 -14.91 -2.07 -0.87
CA PHE A 172 -13.97 -0.99 -1.14
C PHE A 172 -14.66 0.35 -1.45
N ASN A 173 -15.91 0.34 -1.92
CA ASN A 173 -16.64 1.58 -2.22
C ASN A 173 -17.31 2.19 -0.98
N ASP A 174 -17.41 1.45 0.13
CA ASP A 174 -17.94 1.98 1.40
C ASP A 174 -16.87 2.80 2.15
N THR A 175 -16.54 3.96 1.59
CA THR A 175 -15.55 4.89 2.18
C THR A 175 -16.02 5.54 3.49
N ALA A 176 -17.30 5.37 3.84
CA ALA A 176 -17.89 5.86 5.09
C ALA A 176 -17.72 4.86 6.23
N ASN A 177 -17.43 3.59 5.93
CA ASN A 177 -17.20 2.56 6.91
C ASN A 177 -16.00 2.89 7.80
N THR A 178 -16.16 2.74 9.11
CA THR A 178 -15.10 2.96 10.10
C THR A 178 -14.71 1.68 10.82
N THR A 179 -15.15 0.53 10.33
CA THR A 179 -14.76 -0.79 10.83
C THR A 179 -13.50 -1.28 10.11
N THR A 180 -13.08 -2.52 10.28
CA THR A 180 -11.78 -3.00 9.78
C THR A 180 -11.89 -3.48 8.34
N PHE A 181 -11.10 -2.90 7.43
CA PHE A 181 -11.07 -3.35 6.04
C PHE A 181 -10.23 -4.62 5.91
N VAL A 182 -10.83 -5.71 5.43
CA VAL A 182 -10.18 -7.04 5.39
C VAL A 182 -8.87 -7.00 4.59
N GLU A 183 -8.91 -6.42 3.38
CA GLU A 183 -7.74 -6.44 2.50
C GLU A 183 -6.56 -5.68 3.10
N GLY A 184 -6.81 -4.62 3.86
CA GLY A 184 -5.74 -3.82 4.47
C GLY A 184 -4.97 -4.59 5.54
N VAL A 185 -5.67 -5.37 6.37
CA VAL A 185 -5.00 -6.25 7.35
C VAL A 185 -4.35 -7.44 6.64
N ALA A 186 -5.03 -8.05 5.67
CA ALA A 186 -4.48 -9.18 4.93
C ALA A 186 -3.20 -8.81 4.16
N LEU A 187 -3.12 -7.62 3.56
CA LEU A 187 -1.91 -7.14 2.91
C LEU A 187 -0.74 -7.01 3.90
N HIS A 188 -1.01 -6.49 5.09
CA HIS A 188 -0.02 -6.34 6.15
C HIS A 188 0.52 -7.69 6.63
N GLU A 189 -0.39 -8.63 6.98
CA GLU A 189 -0.01 -9.96 7.42
C GLU A 189 0.73 -10.75 6.33
N LEU A 190 0.32 -10.59 5.06
CA LEU A 190 1.05 -11.16 3.93
C LEU A 190 2.47 -10.60 3.83
N GLY A 191 2.72 -9.35 4.18
CA GLY A 191 4.07 -8.80 4.25
C GLY A 191 4.95 -9.54 5.27
N HIS A 192 4.39 -9.88 6.45
CA HIS A 192 5.08 -10.73 7.42
C HIS A 192 5.30 -12.16 6.91
N LEU A 193 4.31 -12.75 6.23
CA LEU A 193 4.43 -14.06 5.59
C LEU A 193 5.52 -14.06 4.52
N LEU A 194 5.76 -12.93 3.87
CA LEU A 194 6.83 -12.75 2.91
C LEU A 194 8.19 -12.44 3.55
N GLY A 195 8.27 -12.20 4.86
CA GLY A 195 9.51 -11.97 5.61
C GLY A 195 9.75 -10.54 6.07
N LEU A 196 8.86 -9.60 5.73
CA LEU A 196 8.99 -8.19 6.11
C LEU A 196 8.68 -7.97 7.60
N SER A 197 9.31 -6.95 8.20
CA SER A 197 8.96 -6.44 9.54
C SER A 197 8.20 -5.12 9.39
N HIS A 198 7.73 -4.57 10.51
CA HIS A 198 7.03 -3.28 10.48
C HIS A 198 7.92 -2.13 10.00
N SER A 199 7.36 -1.24 9.19
CA SER A 199 8.05 -0.08 8.64
C SER A 199 7.95 1.17 9.53
N PRO A 200 8.97 2.04 9.56
CA PRO A 200 8.88 3.37 10.18
C PRO A 200 8.10 4.38 9.31
N VAL A 201 7.74 4.02 8.08
CA VAL A 201 7.03 4.87 7.14
C VAL A 201 5.54 4.91 7.53
N GLY A 202 5.06 6.09 7.92
CA GLY A 202 3.73 6.29 8.50
C GLY A 202 2.54 5.81 7.68
N GLY A 203 2.65 5.76 6.35
CA GLY A 203 1.57 5.32 5.45
C GLY A 203 1.88 4.03 4.71
N ALA A 204 2.94 3.30 5.11
CA ALA A 204 3.21 1.99 4.55
C ALA A 204 2.16 0.97 4.99
N THR A 205 1.91 -0.04 4.15
CA THR A 205 1.10 -1.20 4.53
C THR A 205 1.68 -1.87 5.78
N MET A 206 3.01 -1.98 5.85
CA MET A 206 3.73 -2.53 6.99
C MET A 206 3.82 -1.60 8.22
N LEU A 207 3.06 -0.51 8.30
CA LEU A 207 2.92 0.21 9.57
C LEU A 207 2.27 -0.71 10.63
N PHE A 208 2.86 -0.77 11.82
CA PHE A 208 2.38 -1.61 12.94
C PHE A 208 0.95 -1.32 13.45
N ARG A 209 0.34 -0.19 13.06
CA ARG A 209 -0.99 0.20 13.53
C ARG A 209 -2.02 -0.11 12.47
N GLY A 210 -3.01 -0.92 12.84
CA GLY A 210 -4.25 -1.02 12.09
C GLY A 210 -5.01 0.29 12.09
N VAL A 211 -5.48 0.71 10.92
CA VAL A 211 -6.27 1.92 10.73
C VAL A 211 -7.72 1.53 10.40
N SER A 212 -8.68 2.25 10.96
CA SER A 212 -10.10 2.02 10.71
C SER A 212 -10.54 2.55 9.35
N GLY A 213 -11.52 1.88 8.75
CA GLY A 213 -12.08 2.20 7.45
C GLY A 213 -11.10 1.97 6.29
N LEU A 214 -11.45 2.48 5.12
CA LEU A 214 -10.56 2.48 3.96
C LEU A 214 -9.47 3.55 4.12
N ASN A 215 -8.20 3.14 4.07
CA ASN A 215 -7.07 3.98 4.45
C ASN A 215 -5.81 3.65 3.64
N THR A 216 -4.64 4.17 4.04
CA THR A 216 -3.35 3.98 3.36
C THR A 216 -2.94 2.51 3.20
N GLN A 217 -3.46 1.61 4.04
CA GLN A 217 -3.16 0.17 3.98
C GLN A 217 -4.01 -0.58 2.96
N ALA A 218 -4.93 0.08 2.25
CA ALA A 218 -5.76 -0.56 1.21
C ALA A 218 -4.96 -1.06 -0.01
N GLY A 219 -3.72 -0.57 -0.16
CA GLY A 219 -2.74 -1.14 -1.07
C GLY A 219 -1.31 -0.90 -0.62
N LEU A 220 -0.37 -1.37 -1.43
CA LEU A 220 1.06 -1.35 -1.14
C LEU A 220 1.67 0.03 -1.40
N SER A 221 2.44 0.54 -0.44
CA SER A 221 3.25 1.75 -0.66
C SER A 221 4.54 1.43 -1.42
N ASP A 222 5.22 2.48 -1.90
CA ASP A 222 6.55 2.34 -2.52
C ASP A 222 7.57 1.64 -1.59
N ASP A 223 7.44 1.83 -0.27
CA ASP A 223 8.32 1.17 0.72
C ASP A 223 8.08 -0.34 0.76
N ASP A 224 6.81 -0.75 0.73
CA ASP A 224 6.39 -2.16 0.74
C ASP A 224 6.79 -2.86 -0.57
N VAL A 225 6.57 -2.19 -1.72
CA VAL A 225 6.98 -2.66 -3.05
C VAL A 225 8.49 -2.89 -3.11
N ALA A 226 9.27 -1.96 -2.57
CA ALA A 226 10.71 -2.04 -2.61
C ALA A 226 11.25 -3.09 -1.61
N GLY A 227 10.57 -3.30 -0.48
CA GLY A 227 10.78 -4.45 0.42
C GLY A 227 10.52 -5.80 -0.26
N GLY A 228 9.40 -5.93 -0.99
CA GLY A 228 9.10 -7.13 -1.78
C GLY A 228 10.14 -7.42 -2.87
N LYS A 229 10.59 -6.38 -3.58
CA LYS A 229 11.68 -6.50 -4.57
C LYS A 229 13.02 -6.85 -3.92
N PHE A 230 13.30 -6.34 -2.73
CA PHE A 230 14.55 -6.64 -2.05
C PHE A 230 14.69 -8.15 -1.83
N LEU A 231 13.63 -8.78 -1.32
CA LEU A 231 13.58 -10.21 -1.07
C LEU A 231 13.51 -11.03 -2.38
N TYR A 232 12.69 -10.63 -3.35
CA TYR A 232 12.28 -11.52 -4.44
C TYR A 232 12.60 -11.05 -5.86
N ALA A 233 13.30 -9.93 -6.07
CA ALA A 233 13.54 -9.44 -7.43
C ALA A 233 14.39 -10.39 -8.29
N THR A 234 13.97 -10.59 -9.55
CA THR A 234 14.73 -11.32 -10.58
C THR A 234 15.78 -10.45 -11.26
N ASN A 235 15.60 -9.12 -11.23
CA ASN A 235 16.53 -8.15 -11.81
C ASN A 235 16.88 -7.04 -10.81
N ARG A 236 17.83 -7.34 -9.93
CA ARG A 236 18.34 -6.39 -8.93
C ARG A 236 19.18 -5.27 -9.54
N THR A 237 19.83 -5.53 -10.68
CA THR A 237 20.77 -4.59 -11.32
C THR A 237 20.12 -3.35 -11.92
N SER A 238 18.79 -3.36 -12.14
CA SER A 238 18.05 -2.18 -12.60
C SER A 238 17.80 -1.14 -11.50
N PHE A 239 18.13 -1.46 -10.25
CA PHE A 239 17.95 -0.58 -9.10
C PHE A 239 19.30 -0.19 -8.50
N GLY A 240 19.32 0.93 -7.78
CA GLY A 240 20.44 1.33 -6.95
C GLY A 240 20.09 1.28 -5.47
N ALA A 241 21.05 1.72 -4.66
CA ALA A 241 20.94 1.75 -3.21
C ALA A 241 21.52 3.03 -2.61
N ILE A 242 21.07 3.35 -1.41
CA ILE A 242 21.65 4.35 -0.52
C ILE A 242 22.03 3.63 0.78
N SER A 243 23.26 3.81 1.26
CA SER A 243 23.69 3.30 2.56
C SER A 243 24.56 4.31 3.29
N GLY A 244 24.83 4.04 4.56
CA GLY A 244 25.76 4.85 5.33
C GLY A 244 25.69 4.58 6.81
N THR A 245 26.25 5.51 7.59
CA THR A 245 26.23 5.48 9.04
C THR A 245 25.61 6.74 9.62
N VAL A 246 24.94 6.59 10.76
CA VAL A 246 24.48 7.67 11.63
C VAL A 246 25.29 7.64 12.92
N THR A 247 25.93 8.77 13.24
CA THR A 247 26.71 8.92 14.47
C THR A 247 26.23 10.10 15.31
N LYS A 248 26.42 10.01 16.63
CA LYS A 248 26.14 11.07 17.61
C LYS A 248 27.35 11.21 18.52
N SER A 249 27.99 12.37 18.49
CA SER A 249 29.24 12.63 19.22
C SER A 249 30.34 11.59 18.94
N GLY A 250 30.43 11.09 17.70
CA GLY A 250 31.39 10.07 17.28
C GLY A 250 31.00 8.62 17.57
N SER A 251 29.92 8.37 18.32
CA SER A 251 29.39 7.04 18.60
C SER A 251 28.29 6.66 17.61
N PRO A 252 28.14 5.38 17.23
CA PRO A 252 27.02 4.92 16.42
C PRO A 252 25.66 5.16 17.08
N VAL A 253 24.65 5.52 16.30
CA VAL A 253 23.27 5.69 16.78
C VAL A 253 22.45 4.47 16.40
N PHE A 254 21.94 3.74 17.39
CA PHE A 254 21.06 2.61 17.19
C PHE A 254 19.59 3.05 17.07
N GLY A 255 18.86 2.54 16.07
CA GLY A 255 17.44 2.82 15.88
C GLY A 255 17.12 4.24 15.40
N ALA A 256 18.05 4.92 14.73
CA ALA A 256 17.78 6.17 14.03
C ALA A 256 16.99 5.86 12.75
N ALA A 257 15.85 6.52 12.54
CA ALA A 257 15.03 6.32 11.36
C ALA A 257 15.58 7.13 10.18
N VAL A 258 15.76 6.48 9.03
CA VAL A 258 16.28 7.08 7.81
C VAL A 258 15.21 7.01 6.73
N PHE A 259 14.86 8.15 6.15
CA PHE A 259 13.80 8.29 5.16
C PHE A 259 14.34 8.80 3.83
N VAL A 260 13.80 8.29 2.73
CA VAL A 260 14.12 8.69 1.36
C VAL A 260 12.91 9.36 0.75
N GLN A 261 13.10 10.56 0.21
CA GLN A 261 12.11 11.28 -0.59
C GLN A 261 12.51 11.33 -2.06
N ASN A 262 11.55 11.13 -2.96
CA ASN A 262 11.76 11.30 -4.40
C ASN A 262 11.76 12.79 -4.81
N SER A 263 11.88 13.08 -6.11
CA SER A 263 11.87 14.46 -6.63
C SER A 263 10.57 15.22 -6.41
N ALA A 264 9.44 14.54 -6.21
CA ALA A 264 8.17 15.14 -5.81
C ALA A 264 8.07 15.35 -4.29
N SER A 265 9.14 15.09 -3.54
CA SER A 265 9.17 15.11 -2.07
C SER A 265 8.23 14.11 -1.39
N ASN A 266 7.87 13.04 -2.09
CA ASN A 266 7.13 11.92 -1.50
C ASN A 266 8.11 11.02 -0.78
N VAL A 267 7.77 10.55 0.42
CA VAL A 267 8.54 9.49 1.09
C VAL A 267 8.27 8.18 0.37
N VAL A 268 9.32 7.57 -0.16
CA VAL A 268 9.23 6.33 -0.97
C VAL A 268 9.91 5.15 -0.29
N SER A 269 10.70 5.39 0.75
CA SER A 269 11.32 4.32 1.53
C SER A 269 11.76 4.79 2.90
N GLY A 270 11.79 3.87 3.87
CA GLY A 270 12.33 4.09 5.20
C GLY A 270 13.03 2.86 5.79
N THR A 271 13.98 3.10 6.69
CA THR A 271 14.66 2.05 7.46
C THR A 271 15.09 2.59 8.83
N VAL A 272 15.65 1.75 9.68
CA VAL A 272 16.25 2.13 10.96
C VAL A 272 17.68 1.60 11.08
N THR A 273 18.55 2.38 11.69
CA THR A 273 19.97 1.99 11.86
C THR A 273 20.14 0.81 12.79
N ARG A 274 21.08 -0.08 12.46
CA ARG A 274 21.48 -1.23 13.29
C ARG A 274 22.48 -0.79 14.38
N SER A 275 22.92 -1.73 15.23
CA SER A 275 23.74 -1.43 16.41
C SER A 275 25.07 -0.72 16.08
N GLY A 276 25.62 -0.96 14.88
CA GLY A 276 26.78 -0.24 14.34
C GLY A 276 26.47 1.14 13.75
N GLY A 277 25.24 1.65 13.91
CA GLY A 277 24.78 2.92 13.33
C GLY A 277 24.58 2.87 11.81
N THR A 278 24.72 1.69 11.22
CA THR A 278 24.65 1.46 9.78
C THR A 278 23.21 1.34 9.30
N TYR A 279 22.94 1.84 8.09
CA TYR A 279 21.67 1.67 7.39
C TYR A 279 21.89 1.41 5.90
N GLU A 280 20.90 0.80 5.27
CA GLU A 280 20.84 0.58 3.83
C GLU A 280 19.39 0.70 3.35
N LEU A 281 19.19 1.25 2.16
CA LEU A 281 17.92 1.43 1.46
C LEU A 281 18.17 0.99 0.01
N ASN A 282 17.75 -0.23 -0.33
CA ASN A 282 18.01 -0.87 -1.63
C ASN A 282 16.84 -0.63 -2.61
N MET A 283 16.87 -1.28 -3.77
CA MET A 283 15.74 -1.34 -4.71
C MET A 283 15.15 0.03 -5.10
N LEU A 284 15.95 1.09 -5.02
CA LEU A 284 15.56 2.42 -5.44
C LEU A 284 15.74 2.53 -6.95
N PRO A 285 14.69 2.94 -7.69
CA PRO A 285 14.86 3.29 -9.10
C PRO A 285 15.97 4.34 -9.29
N PRO A 286 16.68 4.36 -10.43
CA PRO A 286 17.61 5.43 -10.73
C PRO A 286 16.88 6.79 -10.75
N GLY A 287 17.45 7.79 -10.07
CA GLY A 287 16.79 9.09 -9.93
C GLY A 287 17.42 9.98 -8.87
N SER A 288 16.84 11.16 -8.71
CA SER A 288 17.24 12.14 -7.69
C SER A 288 16.38 12.00 -6.44
N TYR A 289 17.05 11.90 -5.30
CA TYR A 289 16.44 11.66 -4.00
C TYR A 289 16.96 12.65 -2.95
N GLN A 290 16.23 12.73 -1.84
CA GLN A 290 16.63 13.44 -0.64
C GLN A 290 16.56 12.47 0.54
N VAL A 291 17.59 12.46 1.39
CA VAL A 291 17.72 11.55 2.53
C VAL A 291 17.73 12.35 3.82
N ARG A 292 17.02 11.87 4.83
CA ARG A 292 16.99 12.50 6.16
C ARG A 292 16.97 11.46 7.25
N VAL A 293 17.59 11.81 8.38
CA VAL A 293 17.54 11.04 9.61
C VAL A 293 16.62 11.74 10.63
N ALA A 294 15.79 10.98 11.33
CA ALA A 294 15.00 11.46 12.46
C ALA A 294 15.00 10.43 13.61
N PRO A 295 14.86 10.88 14.87
CA PRO A 295 14.66 9.98 15.98
C PRO A 295 13.30 9.29 15.86
N LEU A 296 13.22 8.05 16.30
CA LEU A 296 11.95 7.42 16.62
C LEU A 296 11.32 8.09 17.85
N ASP A 297 10.05 7.79 18.10
CA ASP A 297 9.39 8.17 19.34
C ASP A 297 9.86 7.33 20.53
N PRO A 298 9.76 7.86 21.76
CA PRO A 298 9.99 7.08 22.97
C PRO A 298 9.06 5.86 23.04
N ALA A 299 9.57 4.77 23.63
CA ALA A 299 8.82 3.51 23.75
C ALA A 299 7.55 3.62 24.62
N THR A 300 7.46 4.64 25.47
CA THR A 300 6.34 4.88 26.38
C THR A 300 5.60 6.18 26.03
N GLY A 301 4.31 6.23 26.36
CA GLY A 301 3.46 7.39 26.05
C GLY A 301 2.78 7.32 24.67
N THR A 302 2.08 8.39 24.33
CA THR A 302 1.46 8.54 22.99
C THR A 302 2.56 8.82 21.97
N ARG A 303 2.50 8.15 20.83
CA ARG A 303 3.55 8.16 19.81
C ARG A 303 2.98 7.84 18.42
N LEU A 304 3.66 8.31 17.39
CA LEU A 304 3.45 7.84 16.03
C LEU A 304 4.16 6.50 15.82
N VAL A 305 5.49 6.45 15.96
CA VAL A 305 6.30 5.24 15.75
C VAL A 305 7.50 5.19 16.70
N ALA A 306 7.60 4.15 17.54
CA ALA A 306 8.77 3.85 18.36
C ALA A 306 9.48 2.57 17.92
N GLY A 307 10.69 2.34 18.44
CA GLY A 307 11.47 1.13 18.11
C GLY A 307 10.76 -0.17 18.49
N VAL A 308 10.03 -0.21 19.62
CA VAL A 308 9.21 -1.37 20.03
C VAL A 308 8.12 -1.72 19.01
N ASP A 309 7.68 -0.75 18.22
CA ASP A 309 6.64 -0.95 17.21
C ASP A 309 7.22 -1.54 15.93
N ILE A 310 8.50 -1.34 15.68
CA ILE A 310 9.21 -1.80 14.49
C ILE A 310 9.63 -3.26 14.65
N GLU A 311 10.27 -3.58 15.77
CA GLU A 311 10.64 -4.94 16.15
C GLU A 311 10.84 -5.00 17.66
N ASN A 312 10.12 -5.89 18.35
CA ASN A 312 10.23 -6.09 19.80
C ASN A 312 10.83 -7.46 20.10
N PRO A 313 11.94 -7.55 20.89
CA PRO A 313 12.67 -6.46 21.53
C PRO A 313 13.73 -5.78 20.65
N GLY A 314 13.79 -6.12 19.36
CA GLY A 314 14.84 -5.72 18.42
C GLY A 314 15.29 -4.26 18.54
N PHE A 315 14.36 -3.29 18.52
CA PHE A 315 14.66 -1.85 18.60
C PHE A 315 14.14 -1.18 19.89
N SER A 316 13.82 -1.94 20.93
CA SER A 316 13.28 -1.39 22.19
C SER A 316 14.22 -0.39 22.88
N SER A 317 15.52 -0.47 22.60
CA SER A 317 16.56 0.43 23.12
C SER A 317 17.04 1.48 22.10
N ALA A 318 16.24 1.80 21.08
CA ALA A 318 16.56 2.83 20.10
C ALA A 318 16.89 4.16 20.79
N ASP A 319 17.95 4.82 20.31
CA ASP A 319 18.32 6.15 20.78
C ASP A 319 17.37 7.19 20.17
N THR A 320 16.65 7.91 21.02
CA THR A 320 15.66 8.92 20.59
C THR A 320 16.07 10.34 20.96
N ALA A 321 17.28 10.52 21.51
CA ALA A 321 17.79 11.77 22.06
C ALA A 321 18.72 12.50 21.07
N PHE A 322 18.20 12.77 19.87
CA PHE A 322 18.85 13.59 18.84
C PHE A 322 17.81 14.34 18.00
N LEU A 323 18.20 15.42 17.32
CA LEU A 323 17.29 16.19 16.46
C LEU A 323 17.27 15.64 15.02
N PRO A 324 16.13 15.74 14.30
CA PRO A 324 16.09 15.45 12.87
C PRO A 324 17.14 16.25 12.09
N THR A 325 17.71 15.64 11.05
CA THR A 325 18.61 16.34 10.11
C THR A 325 17.82 17.12 9.07
N THR A 326 18.49 18.02 8.36
CA THR A 326 17.97 18.51 7.07
C THR A 326 18.10 17.42 6.00
N ASN A 327 17.37 17.62 4.89
CA ASN A 327 17.45 16.74 3.73
C ASN A 327 18.80 16.88 3.02
N THR A 328 19.44 15.74 2.71
CA THR A 328 20.67 15.66 1.91
C THR A 328 20.34 15.07 0.55
N ALA A 329 20.68 15.78 -0.53
CA ALA A 329 20.43 15.32 -1.88
C ALA A 329 21.39 14.18 -2.28
N VAL A 330 20.88 13.20 -3.02
CA VAL A 330 21.66 12.09 -3.58
C VAL A 330 21.07 11.70 -4.93
N THR A 331 21.92 11.35 -5.88
CA THR A 331 21.49 10.77 -7.17
C THR A 331 21.80 9.29 -7.15
N VAL A 332 20.76 8.46 -7.26
CA VAL A 332 20.88 7.01 -7.33
C VAL A 332 21.02 6.59 -8.78
N THR A 333 21.99 5.72 -9.06
CA THR A 333 22.17 5.09 -10.37
C THR A 333 21.97 3.58 -10.25
N ALA A 334 21.55 2.94 -11.34
CA ALA A 334 21.35 1.49 -11.36
C ALA A 334 22.65 0.74 -11.02
N ASN A 335 22.53 -0.37 -10.29
CA ASN A 335 23.63 -1.24 -9.89
C ASN A 335 24.75 -0.52 -9.12
N SER A 336 24.41 0.52 -8.35
CA SER A 336 25.36 1.24 -7.51
C SER A 336 24.80 1.51 -6.12
N THR A 337 25.70 1.61 -5.15
CA THR A 337 25.38 2.00 -3.77
C THR A 337 26.00 3.36 -3.49
N ASN A 338 25.17 4.32 -3.10
CA ASN A 338 25.57 5.68 -2.79
C ASN A 338 25.73 5.82 -1.27
N ILE A 339 26.90 6.28 -0.82
CA ILE A 339 27.19 6.43 0.62
C ILE A 339 26.79 7.82 1.09
N VAL A 340 25.87 7.89 2.06
CA VAL A 340 25.44 9.14 2.70
C VAL A 340 25.56 8.99 4.21
N ASN A 341 26.54 9.66 4.82
CA ASN A 341 26.77 9.60 6.26
C ASN A 341 26.14 10.80 6.97
N PHE A 342 25.61 10.56 8.17
CA PHE A 342 25.03 11.59 9.01
C PHE A 342 25.71 11.66 10.38
N THR A 343 25.89 12.88 10.85
CA THR A 343 26.20 13.17 12.25
C THR A 343 25.02 13.94 12.83
N VAL A 344 24.34 13.35 13.82
CA VAL A 344 23.17 13.97 14.46
C VAL A 344 23.57 14.70 15.73
N SER A 345 22.75 15.67 16.13
CA SER A 345 22.97 16.43 17.36
C SER A 345 22.76 15.56 18.61
N ASN A 346 23.40 15.92 19.72
CA ASN A 346 23.15 15.29 21.01
C ASN A 346 22.14 16.09 21.83
N ALA A 347 20.90 16.15 21.33
CA ALA A 347 19.81 16.88 21.97
C ALA A 347 18.46 16.23 21.67
N PRO A 348 17.58 16.00 22.66
CA PRO A 348 16.24 15.49 22.40
C PRO A 348 15.37 16.54 21.69
N PRO A 349 14.38 16.12 20.85
CA PRO A 349 13.37 17.01 20.31
C PRO A 349 12.64 17.78 21.41
N ALA A 350 12.42 19.09 21.21
CA ALA A 350 11.75 19.97 22.16
C ALA A 350 10.26 19.63 22.35
N PHE A 351 9.63 19.10 21.31
CA PHE A 351 8.26 18.61 21.27
C PHE A 351 8.20 17.43 20.31
N ARG A 352 7.11 16.67 20.36
CA ARG A 352 6.85 15.56 19.43
C ARG A 352 5.45 15.60 18.86
N ILE A 353 5.34 15.31 17.58
CA ILE A 353 4.09 14.97 16.93
C ILE A 353 3.71 13.57 17.36
N THR A 354 2.53 13.44 17.94
CA THR A 354 2.03 12.15 18.46
C THR A 354 0.72 11.75 17.81
N ARG A 355 0.11 12.65 17.03
CA ARG A 355 -1.19 12.47 16.39
C ARG A 355 -1.26 13.20 15.04
N THR A 356 -2.13 12.71 14.18
CA THR A 356 -2.64 13.40 13.00
C THR A 356 -4.09 13.83 13.26
N ARG A 357 -4.54 14.85 12.53
CA ARG A 357 -5.95 15.24 12.43
C ARG A 357 -6.46 14.81 11.07
N LYS A 358 -7.55 14.03 11.05
CA LYS A 358 -8.23 13.64 9.82
C LYS A 358 -8.72 14.88 9.06
N PRO A 359 -8.55 14.96 7.72
CA PRO A 359 -9.10 16.03 6.91
C PRO A 359 -10.61 16.18 7.14
N ALA A 360 -11.06 17.41 7.36
CA ALA A 360 -12.49 17.73 7.49
C ALA A 360 -12.83 19.02 6.73
N SER A 361 -13.98 19.04 6.06
CA SER A 361 -14.48 20.24 5.37
C SER A 361 -14.93 21.35 6.32
N SER A 362 -15.30 20.99 7.56
CA SER A 362 -15.56 21.94 8.64
C SER A 362 -14.37 22.00 9.59
N PRO A 363 -13.81 23.20 9.87
CA PRO A 363 -12.70 23.34 10.81
C PRO A 363 -13.09 22.98 12.26
N LEU A 364 -14.40 22.94 12.58
CA LEU A 364 -14.91 22.56 13.90
C LEU A 364 -15.09 21.05 14.06
N SER A 365 -15.08 20.29 12.96
CA SER A 365 -15.10 18.84 13.00
C SER A 365 -13.66 18.33 12.95
N TYR A 366 -13.23 17.63 14.00
CA TYR A 366 -11.92 17.00 14.00
C TYR A 366 -11.97 15.64 14.70
N SER A 367 -11.20 14.72 14.14
CA SER A 367 -10.84 13.45 14.75
C SER A 367 -9.32 13.38 14.77
N VAL A 368 -8.75 13.03 15.93
CA VAL A 368 -7.30 12.97 16.13
C VAL A 368 -6.86 11.60 16.63
N SER A 369 -5.91 11.00 15.94
CA SER A 369 -5.42 9.64 16.21
C SER A 369 -3.92 9.56 15.92
N SER A 370 -3.28 8.46 16.27
CA SER A 370 -1.87 8.19 15.94
C SER A 370 -1.73 7.37 14.66
N THR A 371 -2.62 7.58 13.69
CA THR A 371 -2.69 6.84 12.42
C THR A 371 -2.42 7.78 11.24
N PRO A 372 -1.97 7.28 10.07
CA PRO A 372 -1.91 8.09 8.86
C PRO A 372 -3.31 8.57 8.43
N VAL A 373 -3.31 9.61 7.59
CA VAL A 373 -4.53 10.19 7.00
C VAL A 373 -4.39 10.27 5.49
N THR A 374 -5.51 10.29 4.78
CA THR A 374 -5.55 10.32 3.31
C THR A 374 -6.29 11.56 2.81
N MET A 375 -5.86 12.08 1.67
CA MET A 375 -6.62 13.01 0.83
C MET A 375 -6.50 12.57 -0.63
N THR A 376 -7.45 12.94 -1.48
CA THR A 376 -7.42 12.64 -2.91
C THR A 376 -7.12 13.91 -3.71
N VAL A 377 -6.40 13.77 -4.82
CA VAL A 377 -6.19 14.89 -5.76
C VAL A 377 -7.51 15.57 -6.13
N GLY A 378 -7.51 16.91 -6.20
CA GLY A 378 -8.69 17.72 -6.48
C GLY A 378 -9.57 18.06 -5.27
N GLN A 379 -9.34 17.46 -4.09
CA GLN A 379 -10.04 17.88 -2.86
C GLN A 379 -9.62 19.28 -2.43
N SER A 380 -10.59 20.13 -2.09
CA SER A 380 -10.35 21.53 -1.73
C SER A 380 -11.14 21.96 -0.51
N ASN A 381 -10.64 22.97 0.21
CA ASN A 381 -11.29 23.56 1.38
C ASN A 381 -11.47 22.58 2.56
N TYR A 382 -10.44 21.77 2.81
CA TYR A 382 -10.35 20.94 4.00
C TYR A 382 -9.49 21.60 5.07
N THR A 383 -9.61 21.15 6.31
CA THR A 383 -8.69 21.43 7.40
C THR A 383 -8.03 20.13 7.84
N ILE A 384 -6.70 20.12 7.90
CA ILE A 384 -5.87 18.98 8.30
C ILE A 384 -4.88 19.45 9.36
N GLY A 385 -4.24 18.54 10.09
CA GLY A 385 -3.31 18.94 11.13
C GLY A 385 -2.62 17.80 11.85
N ILE A 386 -1.98 18.17 12.95
CA ILE A 386 -1.18 17.30 13.81
C ILE A 386 -1.39 17.66 15.29
N GLY A 387 -1.26 16.67 16.17
CA GLY A 387 -1.28 16.86 17.61
C GLY A 387 0.12 16.74 18.21
N LEU A 388 0.48 17.68 19.06
CA LEU A 388 1.74 17.73 19.78
C LEU A 388 1.58 17.43 21.26
N THR A 389 2.64 16.88 21.86
CA THR A 389 2.82 16.81 23.31
C THR A 389 4.08 17.58 23.73
N ASN A 390 4.04 18.20 24.92
CA ASN A 390 5.11 18.97 25.58
C ASN A 390 5.48 20.31 24.91
N MET A 391 5.02 21.40 25.54
CA MET A 391 4.79 22.72 24.93
C MET A 391 6.06 23.46 24.50
N PRO A 392 5.96 24.05 23.31
CA PRO A 392 5.72 25.50 23.27
C PRO A 392 4.59 25.91 22.32
N THR A 393 3.69 26.81 22.76
CA THR A 393 2.49 27.24 22.01
C THR A 393 2.70 28.40 21.06
N ASN A 394 3.81 29.14 21.20
CA ASN A 394 4.03 30.37 20.47
C ASN A 394 4.85 30.10 19.21
N SER A 395 4.41 30.66 18.08
CA SER A 395 5.10 30.63 16.77
C SER A 395 5.26 29.24 16.15
N LEU A 396 4.26 28.37 16.31
CA LEU A 396 4.19 27.09 15.59
C LEU A 396 3.72 27.29 14.15
N THR A 397 4.46 26.72 13.20
CA THR A 397 4.09 26.69 11.78
C THR A 397 4.08 25.24 11.29
N LEU A 398 2.96 24.83 10.72
CA LEU A 398 2.77 23.54 10.07
C LEU A 398 2.90 23.67 8.56
N THR A 399 3.74 22.84 7.97
CA THR A 399 3.89 22.68 6.53
C THR A 399 3.80 21.20 6.15
N ILE A 400 3.58 20.93 4.87
CA ILE A 400 3.45 19.57 4.32
C ILE A 400 4.32 19.49 3.08
N THR A 401 5.04 18.37 2.91
CA THR A 401 5.93 18.20 1.76
C THR A 401 5.19 17.90 0.47
N GLY A 402 5.82 18.23 -0.65
CA GLY A 402 5.39 17.86 -1.99
C GLY A 402 4.66 18.95 -2.75
N ASP A 403 4.40 18.67 -4.02
CA ASP A 403 3.79 19.56 -5.01
C ASP A 403 2.25 19.60 -4.90
N GLY A 404 1.65 20.62 -5.53
CA GLY A 404 0.21 20.69 -5.72
C GLY A 404 -0.63 20.96 -4.46
N LEU A 405 0.00 21.32 -3.34
CA LEU A 405 -0.68 21.67 -2.09
C LEU A 405 -0.76 23.19 -1.90
N THR A 406 -1.97 23.70 -1.69
CA THR A 406 -2.19 25.09 -1.25
C THR A 406 -2.55 25.07 0.23
N LEU A 407 -1.67 25.60 1.08
CA LEU A 407 -1.86 25.67 2.52
C LEU A 407 -2.24 27.09 2.97
N GLY A 408 -3.20 27.19 3.88
CA GLY A 408 -3.48 28.41 4.62
C GLY A 408 -2.53 28.61 5.81
N SER A 409 -2.78 29.67 6.58
CA SER A 409 -2.04 29.92 7.82
C SER A 409 -2.26 28.82 8.86
N SER A 410 -1.22 28.55 9.66
CA SER A 410 -1.34 27.62 10.79
C SER A 410 -2.28 28.14 11.86
N ILE A 411 -3.14 27.25 12.34
CA ILE A 411 -4.11 27.47 13.42
C ILE A 411 -3.66 26.62 14.59
N VAL A 412 -3.42 27.25 15.75
CA VAL A 412 -2.94 26.57 16.95
C VAL A 412 -4.04 26.60 18.00
N GLU A 413 -4.49 25.41 18.41
CA GLU A 413 -5.52 25.23 19.43
C GLU A 413 -4.90 24.47 20.61
N SER A 414 -4.88 25.10 21.77
CA SER A 414 -4.31 24.50 22.98
C SER A 414 -5.36 23.73 23.76
N ASN A 415 -4.94 22.65 24.42
CA ASN A 415 -5.77 21.87 25.35
C ASN A 415 -7.06 21.31 24.74
N ILE A 416 -7.02 20.90 23.47
CA ILE A 416 -8.19 20.32 22.79
C ILE A 416 -8.67 19.02 23.47
N PHE A 417 -7.73 18.22 24.01
CA PHE A 417 -7.99 17.12 24.93
C PHE A 417 -6.68 16.71 25.62
N ALA A 418 -6.70 16.34 26.90
CA ALA A 418 -5.57 15.76 27.65
C ALA A 418 -4.18 16.40 27.37
N ASN A 419 -4.10 17.75 27.37
CA ASN A 419 -2.88 18.53 27.12
C ASN A 419 -2.27 18.38 25.71
N VAL A 420 -3.06 18.00 24.71
CA VAL A 420 -2.66 18.03 23.30
C VAL A 420 -2.81 19.44 22.73
N ILE A 421 -1.76 19.92 22.06
CA ILE A 421 -1.83 21.11 21.20
C ILE A 421 -2.12 20.62 19.79
N LEU A 422 -3.19 21.12 19.19
CA LEU A 422 -3.52 20.86 17.81
C LEU A 422 -2.97 21.99 16.94
N VAL A 423 -2.16 21.65 15.95
CA VAL A 423 -1.72 22.58 14.90
C VAL A 423 -2.37 22.13 13.60
N SER A 424 -3.21 22.98 13.04
CA SER A 424 -3.96 22.69 11.81
C SER A 424 -3.69 23.72 10.72
N VAL A 425 -3.95 23.37 9.47
CA VAL A 425 -3.91 24.26 8.31
C VAL A 425 -5.11 23.99 7.40
N PRO A 426 -5.74 25.03 6.83
CA PRO A 426 -6.57 24.86 5.64
C PRO A 426 -5.72 24.29 4.50
N ILE A 427 -6.26 23.34 3.75
CA ILE A 427 -5.56 22.67 2.65
C ILE A 427 -6.48 22.47 1.45
N SER A 428 -5.91 22.66 0.27
CA SER A 428 -6.46 22.22 -1.01
C SER A 428 -5.39 21.47 -1.81
N VAL A 429 -5.78 20.35 -2.42
CA VAL A 429 -4.93 19.48 -3.24
C VAL A 429 -5.32 19.67 -4.70
N ALA A 430 -4.38 20.13 -5.51
CA ALA A 430 -4.60 20.29 -6.95
C ALA A 430 -4.88 18.94 -7.62
N SER A 431 -5.65 18.94 -8.72
CA SER A 431 -5.95 17.72 -9.48
C SER A 431 -4.71 17.10 -10.14
N ASN A 432 -3.65 17.88 -10.32
CA ASN A 432 -2.37 17.45 -10.87
C ASN A 432 -1.27 17.26 -9.80
N ALA A 433 -1.61 17.28 -8.51
CA ALA A 433 -0.65 16.96 -7.46
C ALA A 433 -0.15 15.52 -7.63
N THR A 434 1.15 15.27 -7.47
CA THR A 434 1.71 13.93 -7.62
C THR A 434 1.21 13.02 -6.49
N PRO A 435 0.53 11.89 -6.72
CA PRO A 435 0.13 10.99 -5.63
C PRO A 435 1.32 10.44 -4.83
N GLY A 436 1.12 10.12 -3.55
CA GLY A 436 2.12 9.47 -2.68
C GLY A 436 2.19 10.02 -1.25
N LEU A 437 3.06 9.41 -0.44
CA LEU A 437 3.21 9.71 0.99
C LEU A 437 3.96 11.01 1.28
N ARG A 438 3.46 11.83 2.19
CA ARG A 438 3.96 13.16 2.55
C ARG A 438 4.30 13.27 4.03
N ASN A 439 5.25 14.13 4.34
CA ASN A 439 5.59 14.49 5.70
C ASN A 439 4.74 15.68 6.16
N PHE A 440 4.20 15.62 7.37
CA PHE A 440 3.90 16.84 8.11
C PHE A 440 5.19 17.33 8.78
N ILE A 441 5.41 18.63 8.74
CA ILE A 441 6.56 19.27 9.38
C ILE A 441 6.02 20.40 10.24
N VAL A 442 6.29 20.34 11.54
CA VAL A 442 5.99 21.44 12.44
C VAL A 442 7.28 22.06 12.94
N SER A 443 7.35 23.38 12.83
CA SER A 443 8.48 24.16 13.34
C SER A 443 8.01 25.16 14.38
N GLN A 444 8.82 25.37 15.39
CA GLN A 444 8.64 26.45 16.35
C GLN A 444 9.73 27.50 16.12
N SER A 445 9.32 28.72 15.77
CA SER A 445 10.23 29.85 15.51
C SER A 445 11.35 29.53 14.50
N GLY A 446 11.13 28.54 13.63
CA GLY A 446 12.10 28.08 12.63
C GLY A 446 13.32 27.30 13.17
N THR A 447 13.42 27.05 14.48
CA THR A 447 14.62 26.44 15.10
C THR A 447 14.39 25.02 15.58
N ASN A 448 13.27 24.77 16.27
CA ASN A 448 12.88 23.42 16.68
C ASN A 448 11.94 22.83 15.63
N VAL A 449 12.24 21.64 15.14
CA VAL A 449 11.47 20.98 14.08
C VAL A 449 11.17 19.54 14.48
N ASP A 450 9.96 19.08 14.17
CA ASP A 450 9.60 17.67 14.24
C ASP A 450 8.77 17.24 13.02
N TYR A 451 8.77 15.94 12.74
CA TYR A 451 8.22 15.34 11.54
C TYR A 451 7.26 14.20 11.86
N ALA A 452 6.06 14.23 11.26
CA ALA A 452 5.25 13.03 11.11
C ALA A 452 5.62 12.39 9.78
N ASN A 453 6.54 11.43 9.82
CA ASN A 453 7.19 10.88 8.64
C ASN A 453 6.21 10.01 7.82
N ALA A 454 5.83 10.48 6.62
CA ALA A 454 4.91 9.79 5.71
C ALA A 454 3.47 9.59 6.26
N PHE A 455 2.99 10.45 7.15
CA PHE A 455 1.67 10.32 7.80
C PHE A 455 0.49 10.93 7.03
N LEU A 456 0.72 11.47 5.83
CA LEU A 456 -0.34 11.88 4.89
C LEU A 456 -0.13 11.20 3.55
N GLU A 457 -1.13 10.49 3.04
CA GLU A 457 -1.14 10.02 1.66
C GLU A 457 -2.00 10.93 0.78
N ILE A 458 -1.44 11.39 -0.35
CA ILE A 458 -2.23 11.97 -1.43
C ILE A 458 -2.53 10.85 -2.43
N GLN A 459 -3.80 10.46 -2.55
CA GLN A 459 -4.27 9.38 -3.39
C GLN A 459 -4.62 9.88 -4.80
N PRO A 460 -4.42 9.05 -5.84
CA PRO A 460 -4.86 9.36 -7.20
C PRO A 460 -6.40 9.43 -7.26
N ALA A 461 -6.94 10.11 -8.27
CA ALA A 461 -8.39 10.17 -8.51
C ALA A 461 -8.98 8.81 -8.95
N VAL A 462 -8.13 7.98 -9.56
CA VAL A 462 -8.41 6.63 -10.02
C VAL A 462 -7.50 5.68 -9.25
N PRO A 463 -8.05 4.84 -8.35
CA PRO A 463 -7.28 3.82 -7.65
C PRO A 463 -6.87 2.71 -8.61
N ASP A 464 -5.65 2.22 -8.45
CA ASP A 464 -5.02 1.17 -9.25
C ASP A 464 -3.94 0.50 -8.37
N TYR A 465 -4.38 -0.34 -7.43
CA TYR A 465 -3.50 -0.97 -6.43
C TYR A 465 -2.77 -2.21 -6.93
N ASN A 466 -3.10 -2.69 -8.14
CA ASN A 466 -2.35 -3.75 -8.82
C ASN A 466 -1.55 -3.22 -10.03
N TRP A 467 -1.50 -1.90 -10.22
CA TRP A 467 -0.73 -1.21 -11.27
C TRP A 467 -0.96 -1.76 -12.68
N ASP A 468 -2.17 -2.22 -12.98
CA ASP A 468 -2.52 -2.74 -14.30
C ASP A 468 -3.07 -1.65 -15.24
N GLY A 469 -3.28 -0.44 -14.72
CA GLY A 469 -3.74 0.72 -15.47
C GLY A 469 -5.26 0.81 -15.66
N LEU A 470 -6.03 -0.07 -15.00
CA LEU A 470 -7.50 -0.02 -14.96
C LEU A 470 -7.98 0.48 -13.59
N ASP A 471 -9.16 1.08 -13.54
CA ASP A 471 -9.75 1.56 -12.29
C ASP A 471 -10.21 0.36 -11.44
N ASP A 472 -9.60 0.19 -10.27
CA ASP A 472 -9.95 -0.89 -9.34
C ASP A 472 -11.44 -0.90 -8.98
N ARG A 473 -12.11 0.27 -8.95
CA ARG A 473 -13.55 0.36 -8.67
C ARG A 473 -14.37 -0.30 -9.78
N PHE A 474 -13.96 -0.12 -11.04
CA PHE A 474 -14.59 -0.78 -12.18
C PHE A 474 -14.35 -2.30 -12.09
N GLN A 475 -13.13 -2.73 -11.82
CA GLN A 475 -12.83 -4.16 -11.71
C GLN A 475 -13.62 -4.81 -10.55
N ARG A 476 -13.66 -4.18 -9.38
CA ARG A 476 -14.40 -4.66 -8.20
C ARG A 476 -15.91 -4.68 -8.40
N GLN A 477 -16.45 -3.83 -9.27
CA GLN A 477 -17.87 -3.84 -9.60
C GLN A 477 -18.29 -5.11 -10.35
N TYR A 478 -17.41 -5.64 -11.22
CA TYR A 478 -17.77 -6.72 -12.15
C TYR A 478 -17.09 -8.05 -11.84
N PHE A 479 -16.00 -8.04 -11.07
CA PHE A 479 -15.22 -9.22 -10.73
C PHE A 479 -15.13 -9.42 -9.22
N GLN A 480 -15.34 -10.66 -8.79
CA GLN A 480 -15.27 -11.03 -7.37
C GLN A 480 -13.87 -10.81 -6.76
N VAL A 481 -12.82 -10.99 -7.58
CA VAL A 481 -11.43 -10.70 -7.24
C VAL A 481 -10.88 -9.80 -8.34
N PHE A 482 -10.66 -8.53 -8.01
CA PHE A 482 -10.26 -7.50 -8.98
C PHE A 482 -8.86 -7.73 -9.57
N THR A 483 -8.02 -8.50 -8.88
CA THR A 483 -6.68 -8.89 -9.34
C THR A 483 -6.64 -10.20 -10.13
N SER A 484 -7.81 -10.80 -10.42
CA SER A 484 -7.88 -12.05 -11.20
C SER A 484 -7.57 -11.82 -12.68
N SER A 485 -7.15 -12.88 -13.38
CA SER A 485 -6.86 -12.81 -14.82
C SER A 485 -8.06 -12.34 -15.66
N ASN A 486 -9.29 -12.66 -15.26
CA ASN A 486 -10.50 -12.21 -15.95
C ASN A 486 -10.74 -10.72 -15.80
N ALA A 487 -10.26 -10.11 -14.71
CA ALA A 487 -10.35 -8.68 -14.45
C ALA A 487 -9.27 -7.86 -15.15
N ALA A 488 -8.23 -8.50 -15.71
CA ALA A 488 -7.11 -7.81 -16.34
C ALA A 488 -7.57 -6.89 -17.50
N PRO A 489 -6.92 -5.73 -17.72
CA PRO A 489 -7.36 -4.74 -18.71
C PRO A 489 -7.51 -5.28 -20.15
N THR A 490 -6.69 -6.28 -20.49
CA THR A 490 -6.64 -6.88 -21.84
C THR A 490 -7.55 -8.09 -22.00
N SER A 491 -8.20 -8.56 -20.94
CA SER A 491 -9.11 -9.71 -20.97
C SER A 491 -10.48 -9.35 -21.52
N ASP A 492 -11.13 -10.33 -22.15
CA ASP A 492 -12.50 -10.29 -22.67
C ASP A 492 -13.25 -11.51 -22.08
N PRO A 493 -13.77 -11.38 -20.84
CA PRO A 493 -14.28 -12.53 -20.11
C PRO A 493 -15.67 -12.98 -20.54
N ASP A 494 -16.44 -12.14 -21.25
CA ASP A 494 -17.75 -12.51 -21.81
C ASP A 494 -17.72 -12.87 -23.30
N GLY A 495 -16.58 -12.64 -23.98
CA GLY A 495 -16.30 -13.11 -25.33
C GLY A 495 -16.97 -12.30 -26.43
N ASP A 496 -17.30 -11.03 -26.18
CA ASP A 496 -17.99 -10.16 -27.14
C ASP A 496 -17.04 -9.43 -28.12
N GLY A 497 -15.74 -9.56 -27.90
CA GLY A 497 -14.66 -8.96 -28.67
C GLY A 497 -14.17 -7.61 -28.13
N MET A 498 -14.71 -7.12 -27.01
CA MET A 498 -14.25 -5.94 -26.29
C MET A 498 -13.54 -6.36 -25.01
N ASN A 499 -12.32 -5.84 -24.81
CA ASN A 499 -11.60 -6.08 -23.57
C ASN A 499 -12.05 -5.12 -22.45
N ASN A 500 -11.68 -5.44 -21.21
CA ASN A 500 -12.06 -4.68 -20.01
C ASN A 500 -11.70 -3.19 -20.10
N VAL A 501 -10.55 -2.82 -20.69
CA VAL A 501 -10.21 -1.40 -20.87
C VAL A 501 -11.14 -0.71 -21.89
N GLY A 502 -11.51 -1.40 -22.97
CA GLY A 502 -12.52 -0.92 -23.92
C GLY A 502 -13.87 -0.74 -23.26
N GLU A 503 -14.28 -1.72 -22.45
CA GLU A 503 -15.54 -1.72 -21.70
C GLU A 503 -15.60 -0.56 -20.71
N TYR A 504 -14.53 -0.32 -19.94
CA TYR A 504 -14.42 0.81 -19.01
C TYR A 504 -14.61 2.16 -19.72
N ILE A 505 -13.93 2.36 -20.85
CA ILE A 505 -14.03 3.58 -21.64
C ILE A 505 -15.45 3.74 -22.21
N ALA A 506 -16.02 2.67 -22.75
CA ALA A 506 -17.37 2.65 -23.32
C ALA A 506 -18.48 2.76 -22.24
N GLY A 507 -18.19 2.43 -20.98
CA GLY A 507 -19.15 2.34 -19.88
C GLY A 507 -20.06 1.12 -19.99
N THR A 508 -19.58 0.07 -20.62
CA THR A 508 -20.27 -1.20 -20.82
C THR A 508 -19.94 -2.20 -19.69
N VAL A 509 -20.42 -3.44 -19.77
CA VAL A 509 -20.43 -4.40 -18.66
C VAL A 509 -19.61 -5.61 -19.09
N PRO A 510 -18.39 -5.79 -18.59
CA PRO A 510 -17.43 -6.76 -19.12
C PRO A 510 -17.80 -8.23 -18.86
N THR A 511 -18.89 -8.47 -18.15
CA THR A 511 -19.43 -9.80 -17.82
C THR A 511 -20.75 -10.09 -18.54
N ASN A 512 -21.12 -9.27 -19.51
CA ASN A 512 -22.37 -9.37 -20.25
C ASN A 512 -22.17 -9.02 -21.73
N ALA A 513 -21.99 -10.04 -22.57
CA ALA A 513 -21.74 -9.90 -24.00
C ALA A 513 -22.83 -9.15 -24.81
N ALA A 514 -24.01 -8.89 -24.23
CA ALA A 514 -25.04 -8.05 -24.85
C ALA A 514 -24.78 -6.55 -24.64
N SER A 515 -24.00 -6.18 -23.62
CA SER A 515 -23.62 -4.81 -23.29
C SER A 515 -22.29 -4.47 -23.95
N VAL A 516 -22.29 -4.22 -25.26
CA VAL A 516 -21.07 -3.97 -26.05
C VAL A 516 -21.25 -2.75 -26.94
N LEU A 517 -20.20 -1.94 -27.11
CA LEU A 517 -20.20 -0.90 -28.15
C LEU A 517 -19.95 -1.53 -29.52
N LYS A 518 -21.02 -1.72 -30.29
CA LYS A 518 -20.98 -2.39 -31.59
C LYS A 518 -21.88 -1.72 -32.62
N MET A 519 -21.43 -1.72 -33.87
CA MET A 519 -22.26 -1.29 -35.00
C MET A 519 -23.40 -2.30 -35.21
N GLN A 520 -24.64 -1.83 -35.14
CA GLN A 520 -25.82 -2.67 -35.28
C GLN A 520 -26.28 -2.76 -36.73
N SER A 521 -26.34 -1.62 -37.42
CA SER A 521 -26.75 -1.58 -38.82
C SER A 521 -26.25 -0.32 -39.53
N VAL A 522 -26.03 -0.45 -40.84
CA VAL A 522 -25.92 0.66 -41.78
C VAL A 522 -26.93 0.40 -42.87
N SER A 523 -28.00 1.18 -42.90
CA SER A 523 -29.10 1.01 -43.87
C SER A 523 -29.23 2.23 -44.77
N ARG A 524 -29.37 2.04 -46.07
CA ARG A 524 -29.64 3.12 -47.02
C ARG A 524 -31.12 3.17 -47.39
N THR A 525 -31.73 4.33 -47.23
CA THR A 525 -33.05 4.64 -47.78
C THR A 525 -32.93 5.87 -48.65
N ASN A 526 -33.28 5.76 -49.94
CA ASN A 526 -32.97 6.75 -50.97
C ASN A 526 -31.46 7.09 -51.01
N ASN A 527 -31.09 8.35 -50.78
CA ASN A 527 -29.70 8.84 -50.73
C ASN A 527 -29.21 9.14 -49.30
N THR A 528 -29.88 8.59 -48.29
CA THR A 528 -29.50 8.76 -46.89
C THR A 528 -29.09 7.42 -46.28
N ASN A 529 -27.86 7.34 -45.80
CA ASN A 529 -27.41 6.21 -44.99
C ASN A 529 -27.71 6.50 -43.51
N THR A 530 -28.32 5.55 -42.81
CA THR A 530 -28.54 5.61 -41.36
C THR A 530 -27.61 4.62 -40.69
N VAL A 531 -26.69 5.13 -39.88
CA VAL A 531 -25.73 4.35 -39.09
C VAL A 531 -26.31 4.20 -37.69
N ARG A 532 -26.46 2.97 -37.20
CA ARG A 532 -26.95 2.65 -35.85
C ARG A 532 -25.93 1.82 -35.09
N TRP A 533 -25.75 2.13 -33.81
CA TRP A 533 -24.83 1.41 -32.92
C TRP A 533 -25.42 1.27 -31.51
N SER A 534 -24.98 0.24 -30.80
CA SER A 534 -25.25 0.07 -29.38
C SER A 534 -24.55 1.16 -28.57
N SER A 535 -25.24 1.77 -27.61
CA SER A 535 -24.71 2.88 -26.84
C SER A 535 -25.11 2.80 -25.37
N VAL A 536 -24.28 3.35 -24.50
CA VAL A 536 -24.58 3.56 -23.07
C VAL A 536 -25.13 4.97 -22.89
N SER A 537 -26.26 5.10 -22.17
CA SER A 537 -26.91 6.39 -21.91
C SER A 537 -25.95 7.39 -21.26
N GLY A 538 -25.99 8.65 -21.69
CA GLY A 538 -25.13 9.73 -21.19
C GLY A 538 -23.73 9.79 -21.82
N LYS A 539 -23.22 8.69 -22.39
CA LYS A 539 -21.94 8.70 -23.12
C LYS A 539 -22.07 9.47 -24.44
N LYS A 540 -20.95 10.04 -24.88
CA LYS A 540 -20.85 10.83 -26.12
C LYS A 540 -20.15 10.02 -27.20
N TYR A 541 -20.66 10.08 -28.42
CA TYR A 541 -20.16 9.32 -29.55
C TYR A 541 -19.92 10.23 -30.76
N GLN A 542 -18.85 9.97 -31.50
CA GLN A 542 -18.62 10.57 -32.82
C GLN A 542 -18.70 9.46 -33.87
N ALA A 543 -19.72 9.53 -34.73
CA ALA A 543 -19.73 8.78 -35.96
C ALA A 543 -18.74 9.42 -36.95
N ALA A 544 -18.02 8.61 -37.70
CA ALA A 544 -17.13 9.07 -38.74
C ALA A 544 -17.25 8.19 -39.98
N TYR A 545 -16.92 8.74 -41.13
CA TYR A 545 -16.92 8.03 -42.40
C TYR A 545 -15.59 8.17 -43.12
N ARG A 546 -15.34 7.26 -44.06
CA ARG A 546 -14.32 7.39 -45.09
C ARG A 546 -14.78 6.74 -46.38
N THR A 547 -14.20 7.16 -47.50
CA THR A 547 -14.61 6.75 -48.85
C THR A 547 -13.76 5.61 -49.42
N ASN A 548 -12.71 5.20 -48.71
CA ASN A 548 -11.87 4.05 -49.04
C ASN A 548 -11.51 3.31 -47.74
N ILE A 549 -11.60 1.99 -47.73
CA ILE A 549 -11.30 1.18 -46.54
C ILE A 549 -9.80 0.93 -46.35
N ALA A 550 -9.00 0.98 -47.42
CA ALA A 550 -7.57 0.72 -47.39
C ALA A 550 -6.74 1.96 -47.05
N SER A 551 -7.24 3.18 -47.29
CA SER A 551 -6.50 4.42 -47.10
C SER A 551 -7.40 5.64 -46.85
N GLY A 552 -6.81 6.74 -46.40
CA GLY A 552 -7.50 8.01 -46.15
C GLY A 552 -7.93 8.22 -44.68
N SER A 553 -8.05 9.48 -44.30
CA SER A 553 -8.46 9.90 -42.95
C SER A 553 -9.96 9.71 -42.73
N TRP A 554 -10.35 9.43 -41.49
CA TRP A 554 -11.75 9.45 -41.08
C TRP A 554 -12.24 10.89 -40.97
N SER A 555 -13.39 11.20 -41.56
CA SER A 555 -14.07 12.49 -41.45
C SER A 555 -15.27 12.37 -40.53
N ASN A 556 -15.46 13.35 -39.66
CA ASN A 556 -16.61 13.37 -38.74
C ASN A 556 -17.93 13.38 -39.52
N LEU A 557 -18.84 12.50 -39.13
CA LEU A 557 -20.20 12.45 -39.63
C LEU A 557 -21.12 13.21 -38.67
N GLY A 558 -21.44 14.44 -39.02
CA GLY A 558 -22.27 15.32 -38.21
C GLY A 558 -21.66 15.65 -36.85
N SER A 559 -22.48 16.17 -35.94
CA SER A 559 -22.08 16.52 -34.57
C SER A 559 -21.94 15.29 -33.67
N VAL A 560 -21.29 15.48 -32.53
CA VAL A 560 -21.26 14.52 -31.42
C VAL A 560 -22.68 14.17 -31.00
N VAL A 561 -22.93 12.87 -30.79
CA VAL A 561 -24.20 12.31 -30.33
C VAL A 561 -24.08 11.97 -28.85
N THR A 562 -24.86 12.62 -27.99
CA THR A 562 -25.06 12.17 -26.60
C THR A 562 -26.14 11.09 -26.59
N ALA A 563 -25.79 9.88 -26.17
CA ALA A 563 -26.73 8.76 -26.18
C ALA A 563 -27.84 8.96 -25.14
N ALA A 564 -29.09 8.73 -25.55
CA ALA A 564 -30.26 8.80 -24.67
C ALA A 564 -30.68 7.42 -24.11
N GLY A 565 -30.07 6.33 -24.59
CA GLY A 565 -30.42 4.97 -24.22
C GLY A 565 -29.49 3.94 -24.86
N ALA A 566 -29.96 2.69 -24.93
CA ALA A 566 -29.20 1.53 -25.40
C ALA A 566 -28.77 1.57 -26.88
N THR A 567 -29.29 2.51 -27.67
CA THR A 567 -28.99 2.62 -29.10
C THR A 567 -28.97 4.08 -29.52
N SER A 568 -27.98 4.41 -30.36
CA SER A 568 -27.82 5.72 -30.97
C SER A 568 -27.74 5.59 -32.49
N LEU A 569 -28.06 6.68 -33.20
CA LEU A 569 -28.01 6.71 -34.65
C LEU A 569 -27.49 8.06 -35.17
N GLN A 570 -26.95 8.04 -36.38
CA GLN A 570 -26.58 9.23 -37.15
C GLN A 570 -26.94 9.02 -38.62
N THR A 571 -27.40 10.08 -39.29
CA THR A 571 -27.72 10.05 -40.72
C THR A 571 -26.61 10.70 -41.55
N ASP A 572 -26.32 10.10 -42.71
CA ASP A 572 -25.40 10.60 -43.72
C ASP A 572 -26.17 10.86 -45.02
N THR A 573 -26.53 12.11 -45.25
CA THR A 573 -27.19 12.58 -46.49
C THR A 573 -26.19 12.94 -47.59
N THR A 574 -24.88 12.83 -47.30
CA THR A 574 -23.79 13.22 -48.21
C THR A 574 -23.13 12.03 -48.91
N ALA A 575 -23.66 10.82 -48.70
CA ALA A 575 -23.16 9.58 -49.25
C ALA A 575 -23.49 9.41 -50.74
N THR A 576 -22.88 10.22 -51.60
CA THR A 576 -23.04 10.17 -53.07
C THR A 576 -22.11 9.17 -53.76
N ASN A 577 -21.10 8.66 -53.06
CA ASN A 577 -20.09 7.75 -53.59
C ASN A 577 -20.58 6.29 -53.64
N ALA A 578 -19.95 5.47 -54.49
CA ALA A 578 -20.25 4.04 -54.61
C ALA A 578 -19.91 3.22 -53.35
N PHE A 579 -18.98 3.71 -52.53
CA PHE A 579 -18.56 3.07 -51.28
C PHE A 579 -18.41 4.09 -50.15
N ARG A 580 -18.82 3.69 -48.95
CA ARG A 580 -18.60 4.44 -47.71
C ARG A 580 -18.43 3.47 -46.55
N ALA A 581 -17.34 3.61 -45.81
CA ALA A 581 -17.13 2.90 -44.55
C ALA A 581 -17.46 3.83 -43.39
N TYR A 582 -18.05 3.27 -42.33
CA TYR A 582 -18.42 3.99 -41.12
C TYR A 582 -17.68 3.41 -39.91
N ARG A 583 -17.36 4.26 -38.94
CA ARG A 583 -16.96 3.86 -37.59
C ARG A 583 -17.66 4.74 -36.59
N VAL A 584 -17.72 4.27 -35.35
CA VAL A 584 -18.17 5.04 -34.21
C VAL A 584 -17.10 4.97 -33.14
N GLN A 585 -16.84 6.10 -32.50
CA GLN A 585 -15.92 6.21 -31.37
C GLN A 585 -16.66 6.80 -30.18
N VAL A 586 -16.49 6.21 -29.00
CA VAL A 586 -16.87 6.83 -27.73
C VAL A 586 -15.85 7.90 -27.36
N LEU A 587 -16.31 9.05 -26.88
CA LEU A 587 -15.48 10.17 -26.46
C LEU A 587 -15.34 10.15 -24.93
N GLN A 588 -14.12 10.37 -24.44
CA GLN A 588 -13.80 10.50 -23.02
C GLN A 588 -14.06 11.91 -22.50
#